data_AF-A0A401U238-F1
#
_entry.id   AF-A0A401U238-F1
#
_cell.length_a   1.000
_cell.length_b   1.000
_cell.length_c   1.000
_cell.angle_alpha   90.00
_cell.angle_beta   90.00
_cell.angle_gamma   90.00
#
_symmetry.space_group_name_H-M   'P 1'
#
loop_
_entity.id
_entity.type
_entity.pdbx_description
1 polymer ?
#
loop_
_entity_poly.entity_id
_entity_poly.type
_entity_poly.pdbx_seq_one_letter_code
_entity_poly.pdbx_strand_id
1 'polypeptide(L)'
;MERDYDFTSAPHASDLDSPATVGRKAGERAVARFNPRKVETCKVPVVFDPRVAGSIVGHLVGAINGASIARKTSFLKDKLGEQLFSKDIRIIDDPLRVRGLRSQTFDAEGVKVKKIALIDEGVLTTWVLDSATARELGLVTTGHAHRGVSSSPSPGT
;
A
#
# COMPACT_ATOMS: atom_id res chain seq x y z
N MET A 1 4.58 -10.01 -27.82
CA MET A 1 5.65 -10.01 -26.80
C MET A 1 5.23 -10.93 -25.68
N GLU A 2 5.62 -12.18 -25.81
CA GLU A 2 5.30 -13.35 -25.00
C GLU A 2 6.27 -13.39 -23.81
N ARG A 3 6.31 -12.31 -23.05
CA ARG A 3 7.20 -12.15 -21.89
C ARG A 3 6.36 -11.79 -20.67
N ASP A 4 6.64 -12.48 -19.57
CA ASP A 4 6.17 -12.12 -18.23
C ASP A 4 7.28 -12.48 -17.23
N TYR A 5 7.06 -12.18 -15.95
CA TYR A 5 8.03 -12.40 -14.89
C TYR A 5 7.36 -12.85 -13.59
N ASP A 6 8.18 -13.36 -12.68
CA ASP A 6 7.82 -13.50 -11.28
C ASP A 6 9.03 -13.17 -10.39
N PHE A 7 8.78 -12.89 -9.12
CA PHE A 7 9.82 -12.59 -8.14
C PHE A 7 9.36 -12.94 -6.73
N THR A 8 10.34 -13.03 -5.82
CA THR A 8 10.11 -13.16 -4.38
C THR A 8 10.98 -12.14 -3.66
N SER A 9 10.49 -11.62 -2.54
CA SER A 9 11.18 -10.63 -1.72
C SER A 9 10.82 -10.86 -0.26
N ALA A 10 11.83 -10.94 0.60
CA ALA A 10 11.66 -11.12 2.02
C ALA A 10 12.89 -10.56 2.76
N PRO A 11 12.73 -10.11 4.02
CA PRO A 11 13.87 -9.71 4.85
C PRO A 11 14.78 -10.88 5.24
N HIS A 12 14.25 -12.11 5.26
CA HIS A 12 14.98 -13.32 5.64
C HIS A 12 15.08 -14.28 4.47
N ALA A 13 16.26 -14.86 4.27
CA ALA A 13 16.51 -15.80 3.17
C ALA A 13 15.62 -17.06 3.26
N SER A 14 15.29 -17.52 4.47
CA SER A 14 14.41 -18.68 4.68
C SER A 14 12.98 -18.47 4.18
N ASP A 15 12.56 -17.22 4.01
CA ASP A 15 11.18 -16.87 3.67
C ASP A 15 11.04 -16.58 2.17
N LEU A 16 12.13 -16.70 1.40
CA LEU A 16 12.12 -16.58 -0.06
C LEU A 16 11.59 -17.85 -0.71
N ASP A 17 10.81 -17.70 -1.77
CA ASP A 17 10.46 -18.82 -2.64
C ASP A 17 11.74 -19.40 -3.27
N SER A 18 11.78 -20.72 -3.46
CA SER A 18 12.92 -21.36 -4.14
C SER A 18 13.10 -20.82 -5.57
N PRO A 19 14.33 -20.74 -6.11
CA PRO A 19 14.56 -20.31 -7.48
C PRO A 19 13.78 -21.12 -8.52
N ALA A 20 13.61 -22.43 -8.28
CA ALA A 20 12.82 -23.30 -9.13
C ALA A 20 11.33 -22.93 -9.15
N THR A 21 10.76 -22.57 -8.00
CA THR A 21 9.36 -22.10 -7.90
C THR A 21 9.17 -20.80 -8.66
N VAL A 22 10.05 -19.82 -8.47
CA VAL A 22 9.98 -18.52 -9.16
C VAL A 22 10.13 -18.70 -10.67
N GLY A 23 11.12 -19.48 -11.10
CA GLY A 23 11.37 -19.75 -12.52
C GLY A 23 10.18 -20.44 -13.20
N ARG A 24 9.57 -21.42 -12.53
CA ARG A 24 8.37 -22.10 -13.04
C ARG A 24 7.18 -21.13 -13.16
N LYS A 25 6.87 -20.35 -12.13
CA LYS A 25 5.77 -19.36 -12.18
C LYS A 25 5.99 -18.32 -13.28
N ALA A 26 7.22 -17.85 -13.48
CA ALA A 26 7.55 -16.93 -14.57
C ALA A 26 7.31 -17.56 -15.95
N GLY A 27 7.74 -18.83 -16.14
CA GLY A 27 7.49 -19.58 -17.37
C GLY A 27 6.01 -19.83 -17.65
N GLU A 28 5.26 -20.29 -16.65
CA GLU A 28 3.80 -20.49 -16.73
C GLU A 28 3.08 -19.22 -17.18
N ARG A 29 3.46 -18.05 -16.62
CA ARG A 29 2.88 -16.75 -16.99
C ARG A 29 3.26 -16.31 -18.40
N ALA A 30 4.51 -16.51 -18.81
CA ALA A 30 4.94 -16.20 -20.16
C ALA A 30 4.12 -17.00 -21.19
N VAL A 31 3.90 -18.29 -20.93
CA VAL A 31 3.06 -19.17 -21.76
C VAL A 31 1.58 -18.76 -21.72
N ALA A 32 1.05 -18.32 -20.57
CA ALA A 32 -0.33 -17.86 -20.45
C ALA A 32 -0.66 -16.63 -21.32
N ARG A 33 0.36 -15.87 -21.74
CA ARG A 33 0.22 -14.74 -22.68
C ARG A 33 0.18 -15.16 -24.15
N PHE A 34 0.33 -16.45 -24.44
CA PHE A 34 0.31 -16.97 -25.80
C PHE A 34 -1.08 -16.80 -26.43
N ASN A 35 -1.10 -16.37 -27.69
CA ASN A 35 -2.32 -16.15 -28.49
C ASN A 35 -3.37 -15.26 -27.80
N PRO A 36 -3.04 -13.99 -27.48
CA PRO A 36 -4.00 -13.08 -26.86
C PRO A 36 -5.18 -12.84 -27.79
N ARG A 37 -6.38 -12.79 -27.23
CA ARG A 37 -7.60 -12.45 -27.98
C ARG A 37 -7.95 -10.99 -27.74
N LYS A 38 -8.38 -10.31 -28.80
CA LYS A 38 -8.99 -8.99 -28.68
C LYS A 38 -10.33 -9.13 -27.96
N VAL A 39 -10.60 -8.20 -27.05
CA VAL A 39 -11.88 -8.10 -26.35
C VAL A 39 -12.52 -6.78 -26.76
N GLU A 40 -13.82 -6.80 -27.02
CA GLU A 40 -14.60 -5.59 -27.31
C GLU A 40 -14.73 -4.71 -26.06
N THR A 41 -14.87 -3.41 -26.26
CA THR A 41 -15.09 -2.46 -25.17
C THR A 41 -16.40 -2.79 -24.45
N CYS A 42 -16.32 -3.16 -23.17
CA CYS A 42 -17.48 -3.55 -22.38
C CYS A 42 -17.33 -3.13 -20.91
N LYS A 43 -18.46 -3.13 -20.18
CA LYS A 43 -18.48 -3.00 -18.71
C LYS A 43 -18.69 -4.39 -18.13
N VAL A 44 -17.70 -4.90 -17.40
CA VAL A 44 -17.74 -6.23 -16.78
C VAL A 44 -17.07 -6.19 -15.41
N PRO A 45 -17.41 -7.11 -14.50
CA PRO A 45 -16.64 -7.30 -13.27
C PRO A 45 -15.17 -7.59 -13.60
N VAL A 46 -14.25 -6.98 -12.86
CA VAL A 46 -12.80 -7.18 -13.00
C VAL A 46 -12.27 -7.83 -11.73
N VAL A 47 -11.57 -8.94 -11.89
CA VAL A 47 -10.84 -9.60 -10.80
C VAL A 47 -9.38 -9.18 -10.91
N PHE A 48 -8.86 -8.51 -9.87
CA PHE A 48 -7.47 -8.09 -9.81
C PHE A 48 -6.61 -9.19 -9.21
N ASP A 49 -5.56 -9.57 -9.93
CA ASP A 49 -4.51 -10.46 -9.39
C ASP A 49 -3.80 -9.77 -8.20
N PRO A 50 -3.41 -10.49 -7.14
CA PRO A 50 -2.71 -9.92 -5.99
C PRO A 50 -1.48 -9.07 -6.34
N ARG A 51 -0.77 -9.38 -7.45
CA ARG A 51 0.39 -8.61 -7.91
C ARG A 51 0.05 -7.17 -8.30
N VAL A 52 -1.17 -6.95 -8.81
CA VAL A 52 -1.63 -5.64 -9.27
C VAL A 52 -2.59 -5.00 -8.26
N ALA A 53 -3.32 -5.79 -7.48
CA ALA A 53 -4.27 -5.28 -6.49
C ALA A 53 -3.61 -4.33 -5.47
N GLY A 54 -2.34 -4.55 -5.14
CA GLY A 54 -1.57 -3.67 -4.27
C GLY A 54 -1.43 -2.23 -4.77
N SER A 55 -1.47 -1.99 -6.09
CA SER A 55 -1.36 -0.63 -6.64
C SER A 55 -2.59 0.22 -6.33
N ILE A 56 -3.77 -0.40 -6.26
CA ILE A 56 -5.03 0.26 -5.87
C ILE A 56 -4.91 0.80 -4.44
N VAL A 57 -4.35 -0.01 -3.53
CA VAL A 57 -4.07 0.42 -2.15
C VAL A 57 -3.03 1.54 -2.14
N GLY A 58 -1.99 1.47 -2.97
CA GLY A 58 -1.00 2.53 -3.11
C GLY A 58 -1.60 3.88 -3.53
N HIS A 59 -2.59 3.89 -4.44
CA HIS A 59 -3.31 5.11 -4.80
C HIS A 59 -4.13 5.69 -3.66
N LEU A 60 -4.80 4.83 -2.87
CA LEU A 60 -5.50 5.26 -1.66
C LEU A 60 -4.52 5.90 -0.66
N VAL A 61 -3.41 5.22 -0.34
CA VAL A 61 -2.39 5.71 0.60
C VAL A 61 -1.85 7.08 0.16
N GLY A 62 -1.57 7.26 -1.13
CA GLY A 62 -1.14 8.55 -1.67
C GLY A 62 -2.20 9.65 -1.50
N ALA A 63 -3.48 9.30 -1.67
CA ALA A 63 -4.59 10.23 -1.51
C ALA A 63 -4.87 10.58 -0.04
N ILE A 64 -4.54 9.71 0.92
CA ILE A 64 -4.71 9.98 2.36
C ILE A 64 -3.41 10.44 3.05
N ASN A 65 -2.37 10.73 2.27
CA ASN A 65 -1.09 11.22 2.78
C ASN A 65 -1.23 12.60 3.40
N GLY A 66 -0.76 12.75 4.64
CA GLY A 66 -0.86 13.97 5.46
C GLY A 66 -0.35 15.22 4.76
N ALA A 67 0.71 15.11 3.94
CA ALA A 67 1.24 16.26 3.22
C ALA A 67 0.26 16.75 2.13
N SER A 68 -0.43 15.84 1.45
CA SER A 68 -1.46 16.17 0.46
C SER A 68 -2.73 16.70 1.11
N ILE A 69 -3.09 16.19 2.30
CA ILE A 69 -4.24 16.68 3.07
C ILE A 69 -4.00 18.11 3.57
N ALA A 70 -2.85 18.34 4.23
CA ALA A 70 -2.46 19.65 4.75
C ALA A 70 -2.44 20.73 3.65
N ARG A 71 -1.90 20.37 2.48
CA ARG A 71 -1.88 21.26 1.30
C ARG A 71 -3.21 21.35 0.53
N LYS A 72 -4.24 20.62 0.97
CA LYS A 72 -5.57 20.56 0.34
C LYS A 72 -5.56 20.12 -1.13
N THR A 73 -4.56 19.35 -1.54
CA THR A 73 -4.40 18.87 -2.93
C THR A 73 -5.06 17.52 -3.18
N SER A 74 -5.36 16.76 -2.11
CA SER A 74 -6.05 15.48 -2.25
C SER A 74 -7.55 15.65 -2.54
N PHE A 75 -8.07 14.77 -3.39
CA PHE A 75 -9.51 14.64 -3.63
C PHE A 75 -10.25 14.01 -2.43
N LEU A 76 -9.54 13.41 -1.48
CA LEU A 76 -10.11 12.81 -0.25
C LEU A 76 -10.07 13.74 0.98
N LYS A 77 -9.58 14.97 0.86
CA LYS A 77 -9.33 15.86 2.02
C LYS A 77 -10.51 16.06 2.97
N ASP A 78 -11.74 15.96 2.47
CA ASP A 78 -12.98 16.16 3.23
C ASP A 78 -13.71 14.83 3.53
N LYS A 79 -13.03 13.68 3.39
CA LYS A 79 -13.63 12.34 3.45
C LYS A 79 -13.26 11.51 4.68
N LEU A 80 -12.68 12.13 5.71
CA LEU A 80 -12.46 11.43 6.98
C LEU A 80 -13.80 11.04 7.61
N GLY A 81 -13.94 9.79 8.02
CA GLY A 81 -15.18 9.23 8.58
C GLY A 81 -16.23 8.87 7.53
N GLU A 82 -15.95 9.06 6.25
CA GLU A 82 -16.88 8.72 5.16
C GLU A 82 -16.65 7.31 4.61
N GLN A 83 -17.72 6.70 4.11
CA GLN A 83 -17.66 5.38 3.51
C GLN A 83 -17.13 5.47 2.06
N LEU A 84 -15.95 4.89 1.82
CA LEU A 84 -15.27 4.84 0.52
C LEU A 84 -15.42 3.48 -0.19
N PHE A 85 -15.61 2.40 0.57
CA PHE A 85 -15.68 1.04 0.04
C PHE A 85 -16.94 0.30 0.55
N SER A 86 -17.17 -0.93 0.07
CA SER A 86 -18.15 -1.84 0.70
C SER A 86 -17.76 -2.07 2.16
N LYS A 87 -18.76 -2.36 3.01
CA LYS A 87 -18.57 -2.67 4.43
C LYS A 87 -17.67 -3.89 4.67
N ASP A 88 -17.51 -4.75 3.67
CA ASP A 88 -16.65 -5.93 3.73
C ASP A 88 -15.16 -5.62 3.56
N ILE A 89 -14.82 -4.38 3.21
CA ILE A 89 -13.43 -3.98 2.92
C ILE A 89 -12.79 -3.36 4.17
N ARG A 90 -11.66 -3.95 4.57
CA ARG A 90 -10.75 -3.42 5.59
C ARG A 90 -9.34 -3.36 5.03
N ILE A 91 -8.68 -2.21 5.19
CA ILE A 91 -7.29 -2.00 4.79
C ILE A 91 -6.50 -1.66 6.04
N ILE A 92 -5.51 -2.48 6.35
CA ILE A 92 -4.74 -2.40 7.59
C ILE A 92 -3.29 -2.12 7.25
N ASP A 93 -2.75 -1.09 7.89
CA ASP A 93 -1.31 -0.88 8.02
C ASP A 93 -0.82 -1.58 9.30
N ASP A 94 0.13 -2.51 9.16
CA ASP A 94 0.67 -3.30 10.27
C ASP A 94 2.21 -3.37 10.21
N PRO A 95 2.89 -2.33 10.72
CA PRO A 95 4.35 -2.26 10.73
C PRO A 95 4.98 -3.18 11.80
N LEU A 96 4.16 -3.84 12.62
CA LEU A 96 4.60 -4.77 13.66
C LEU A 96 4.58 -6.23 13.19
N ARG A 97 4.21 -6.49 11.93
CA ARG A 97 4.18 -7.83 11.36
C ARG A 97 5.57 -8.47 11.43
N VAL A 98 5.68 -9.59 12.14
CA VAL A 98 6.96 -10.32 12.27
C VAL A 98 7.47 -10.74 10.89
N ARG A 99 8.74 -10.38 10.60
CA ARG A 99 9.41 -10.61 9.31
C ARG A 99 8.71 -9.98 8.09
N GLY A 100 7.79 -9.04 8.31
CA GLY A 100 7.21 -8.24 7.25
C GLY A 100 8.26 -7.34 6.58
N LEU A 101 8.03 -7.03 5.31
CA LEU A 101 8.80 -5.96 4.66
C LEU A 101 8.52 -4.65 5.39
N ARG A 102 9.59 -3.87 5.65
CA ARG A 102 9.52 -2.59 6.38
C ARG A 102 8.94 -2.65 7.79
N SER A 103 8.94 -3.84 8.42
CA SER A 103 8.57 -3.94 9.82
C SER A 103 9.53 -3.15 10.71
N GLN A 104 8.98 -2.37 11.62
CA GLN A 104 9.72 -1.43 12.46
C GLN A 104 8.99 -1.23 13.80
N THR A 105 9.71 -0.81 14.84
CA THR A 105 9.13 -0.55 16.17
C THR A 105 8.83 0.93 16.41
N PHE A 106 9.44 1.80 15.63
CA PHE A 106 9.25 3.24 15.63
C PHE A 106 9.50 3.80 14.22
N ASP A 107 8.97 4.97 13.93
CA ASP A 107 9.12 5.64 12.63
C ASP A 107 10.40 6.50 12.55
N ALA A 108 10.61 7.23 11.45
CA ALA A 108 11.80 8.07 11.27
C ALA A 108 11.91 9.27 12.23
N GLU A 109 10.91 9.53 13.06
CA GLU A 109 10.90 10.56 14.10
C GLU A 109 10.99 9.97 15.52
N GLY A 110 11.13 8.64 15.64
CA GLY A 110 11.19 7.94 16.92
C GLY A 110 9.82 7.69 17.55
N VAL A 111 8.73 7.89 16.81
CA VAL A 111 7.37 7.68 17.29
C VAL A 111 7.04 6.20 17.23
N LYS A 112 6.52 5.63 18.33
CA LYS A 112 6.09 4.23 18.40
C LYS A 112 5.01 3.97 17.34
N VAL A 113 5.27 2.98 16.47
CA VAL A 113 4.28 2.56 15.48
C VAL A 113 3.22 1.65 16.11
N LYS A 114 2.06 1.55 15.46
CA LYS A 114 0.96 0.67 15.86
C LYS A 114 0.25 0.15 14.64
N LYS A 115 -0.44 -0.97 14.78
CA LYS A 115 -1.38 -1.47 13.77
C LYS A 115 -2.57 -0.51 13.68
N ILE A 116 -2.88 -0.04 12.47
CA ILE A 116 -3.98 0.89 12.21
C ILE A 116 -4.81 0.38 11.04
N ALA A 117 -6.13 0.37 11.18
CA ALA A 117 -7.01 0.24 10.03
C ALA A 117 -7.07 1.60 9.35
N LEU A 118 -6.61 1.73 8.10
CA LEU A 118 -6.78 2.93 7.27
C LEU A 118 -8.20 3.01 6.72
N ILE A 119 -8.74 1.85 6.35
CA ILE A 119 -10.16 1.65 6.02
C ILE A 119 -10.70 0.61 6.99
N ASP A 120 -11.80 0.93 7.67
CA ASP A 120 -12.51 0.01 8.54
C ASP A 120 -13.99 -0.06 8.16
N GLU A 121 -14.48 -1.26 7.86
CA GLU A 121 -15.83 -1.48 7.33
C GLU A 121 -16.19 -0.52 6.19
N GLY A 122 -15.23 -0.33 5.28
CA GLY A 122 -15.34 0.58 4.14
C GLY A 122 -15.20 2.07 4.46
N VAL A 123 -15.06 2.46 5.72
CA VAL A 123 -14.94 3.86 6.18
C VAL A 123 -13.48 4.29 6.31
N LEU A 124 -13.16 5.50 5.85
CA LEU A 124 -11.85 6.10 6.06
C LEU A 124 -11.69 6.58 7.50
N THR A 125 -10.72 6.03 8.23
CA THR A 125 -10.59 6.24 9.68
C THR A 125 -9.50 7.23 10.08
N THR A 126 -8.48 7.42 9.23
CA THR A 126 -7.32 8.26 9.56
C THR A 126 -6.62 8.77 8.30
N TRP A 127 -5.78 9.79 8.50
CA TRP A 127 -4.73 10.17 7.56
C TRP A 127 -3.42 9.45 7.91
N VAL A 128 -2.50 9.40 6.96
CA VAL A 128 -1.10 8.98 7.18
C VAL A 128 -0.29 10.20 7.58
N LEU A 129 0.14 10.30 8.84
CA LEU A 129 0.70 11.53 9.41
C LEU A 129 2.10 11.32 10.01
N ASP A 130 2.99 12.27 9.70
CA ASP A 130 4.20 12.56 10.48
C ASP A 130 3.91 13.65 11.53
N SER A 131 4.90 14.04 12.33
CA SER A 131 4.70 15.06 13.37
C SER A 131 4.39 16.45 12.78
N ALA A 132 4.99 16.80 11.64
CA ALA A 132 4.80 18.11 11.01
C ALA A 132 3.37 18.28 10.48
N THR A 133 2.90 17.34 9.67
CA THR A 133 1.56 17.35 9.07
C THR A 133 0.47 17.14 10.12
N ALA A 134 0.72 16.31 11.13
CA ALA A 134 -0.18 16.20 12.27
C ALA A 134 -0.38 17.55 12.97
N ARG A 135 0.72 18.26 13.28
CA ARG A 135 0.66 19.58 13.91
C ARG A 135 -0.08 20.60 13.05
N GLU A 136 0.19 20.64 11.75
CA GLU A 136 -0.48 21.55 10.81
C GLU A 136 -2.00 21.32 10.74
N LEU A 137 -2.42 20.05 10.81
CA LEU A 137 -3.83 19.67 10.79
C LEU A 137 -4.50 19.70 12.17
N GLY A 138 -3.76 20.02 13.25
CA GLY A 138 -4.29 19.98 14.62
C GLY A 138 -4.58 18.55 15.12
N LEU A 139 -3.88 17.56 14.59
CA LEU A 139 -4.02 16.14 14.90
C LEU A 139 -2.78 15.58 15.60
N VAL A 140 -2.82 14.29 15.92
CA VAL A 140 -1.69 13.53 16.48
C VAL A 140 -1.07 12.66 15.40
N THR A 141 0.26 12.56 15.38
CA THR A 141 1.00 11.69 14.46
C THR A 141 0.52 10.24 14.54
N THR A 142 0.50 9.56 13.39
CA THR A 142 0.17 8.13 13.32
C THR A 142 1.41 7.24 13.38
N GLY A 143 2.61 7.82 13.56
CA GLY A 143 3.87 7.08 13.55
C GLY A 143 4.24 6.61 12.14
N HIS A 144 4.09 7.50 11.15
CA HIS A 144 4.25 7.20 9.73
C HIS A 144 5.31 8.10 9.07
N ALA A 145 6.25 8.64 9.84
CA ALA A 145 7.35 9.38 9.27
C ALA A 145 8.37 8.44 8.61
N HIS A 146 8.71 8.69 7.35
CA HIS A 146 9.77 7.99 6.61
C HIS A 146 10.78 8.98 6.05
N ARG A 147 12.02 8.55 5.88
CA ARG A 147 13.07 9.36 5.24
C ARG A 147 14.01 8.52 4.40
N GLY A 148 14.59 9.14 3.39
CA GLY A 148 15.82 8.69 2.77
C GLY A 148 17.05 9.09 3.59
N VAL A 149 18.23 8.70 3.11
CA VAL A 149 19.51 9.01 3.77
C VAL A 149 19.68 10.52 3.97
N SER A 150 19.38 11.32 2.94
CA SER A 150 19.59 12.78 2.92
C SER A 150 18.30 13.60 2.94
N SER A 151 17.12 13.00 3.15
CA SER A 151 15.85 13.74 3.15
C SER A 151 15.36 14.03 4.57
N SER A 152 14.57 15.10 4.72
CA SER A 152 13.72 15.25 5.91
C SER A 152 12.69 14.11 6.00
N PRO A 153 12.17 13.81 7.20
CA PRO A 153 11.02 12.94 7.35
C PRO A 153 9.79 13.49 6.61
N SER A 154 8.96 12.59 6.11
CA SER A 154 7.66 12.88 5.52
C SER A 154 6.70 11.71 5.73
N PRO A 155 5.37 11.91 5.64
CA PRO A 155 4.43 10.82 5.86
C PRO A 155 4.54 9.74 4.78
N GLY A 156 4.49 8.47 5.16
CA GLY A 156 4.51 7.32 4.26
C GLY A 156 4.13 6.00 4.94
N THR A 157 4.04 4.93 4.15
CA THR A 157 3.86 3.53 4.56
C THR A 157 4.83 2.66 3.76
#